data_AF-A0A835CQV6-F1
#
_entry.id   AF-A0A835CQV6-F1
#
_cell.length_a   1.000
_cell.length_b   1.000
_cell.length_c   1.000
_cell.angle_alpha   90.00
_cell.angle_beta   90.00
_cell.angle_gamma   90.00
#
_symmetry.space_group_name_H-M   'P 1'
#
loop_
_entity.id
_entity.type
_entity.pdbx_description
1 polymer ?
#
loop_
_entity_poly.entity_id
_entity_poly.type
_entity_poly.pdbx_seq_one_letter_code
_entity_poly.pdbx_strand_id
1 'polypeptide(L)'
;MHHYIYNSSAGAIVIDGERLTLDKAIIKGLIRHDSPSIKDPHTCEVITLSDAIKFGLIDSNNGTALDLLTGTALSIIDAMDPGLVVLEKRKISLPDTVFKGFYDPKSGHFTSLETREWLPTDRAIKEGVIDPTSEIVKNSKEQSIDFQEAFEEGVLLEARRPMSFSEALLKGIFDKKTSLFLDPKTGSYLILLQAIERNIIDADSVTVKNSTIIGYSKKISLVKVIKLGIIDGKTGKVKDINYKKNNTEITFDQAYEIGLIIDNKAAISIQRAIHQGLYDDKSSKIIDPSSGRSITLLEATHICIISPKLICYWDKRGEILLPLAETCR
;
A
#
# COMPACT_ATOMS: atom_id res chain seq x y z
N MET A 1 12.86 -20.37 9.14
CA MET A 1 12.02 -20.37 10.36
C MET A 1 12.54 -21.49 11.26
N HIS A 2 13.15 -21.17 12.39
CA HIS A 2 13.43 -22.18 13.42
C HIS A 2 12.14 -22.40 14.22
N HIS A 3 11.71 -23.65 14.32
CA HIS A 3 10.54 -24.04 15.12
C HIS A 3 11.00 -24.17 16.58
N TYR A 4 10.57 -23.24 17.42
CA TYR A 4 10.81 -23.31 18.87
C TYR A 4 9.71 -24.12 19.53
N ILE A 5 10.08 -25.04 20.43
CA ILE A 5 9.15 -25.82 21.23
C ILE A 5 9.45 -25.53 22.70
N TYR A 6 8.52 -24.86 23.39
CA TYR A 6 8.59 -24.67 24.84
C TYR A 6 8.11 -25.95 25.52
N ASN A 7 8.92 -26.52 26.42
CA ASN A 7 8.57 -27.72 27.17
C ASN A 7 8.03 -27.33 28.55
N SER A 8 6.71 -27.43 28.71
CA SER A 8 5.96 -27.05 29.91
C SER A 8 6.38 -27.81 31.17
N SER A 9 6.77 -29.08 31.03
CA SER A 9 7.13 -29.94 32.16
C SER A 9 8.52 -29.64 32.74
N ALA A 10 9.37 -28.94 31.98
CA ALA A 10 10.77 -28.69 32.32
C ALA A 10 11.11 -27.19 32.42
N GLY A 11 10.15 -26.29 32.18
CA GLY A 11 10.38 -24.84 32.22
C GLY A 11 11.42 -24.31 31.22
N ALA A 12 11.72 -25.09 30.17
CA ALA A 12 12.85 -24.86 29.29
C ALA A 12 12.42 -24.74 27.82
N ILE A 13 13.12 -23.86 27.09
CA ILE A 13 12.93 -23.66 25.66
C ILE A 13 13.88 -24.62 24.93
N VAL A 14 13.35 -25.48 24.07
CA VAL A 14 14.16 -26.42 23.29
C VAL A 14 14.41 -25.85 21.91
N ILE A 15 15.69 -25.70 21.54
CA ILE A 15 16.14 -25.18 20.24
C ILE A 15 17.18 -26.14 19.68
N ASP A 16 16.90 -26.73 18.53
CA ASP A 16 17.77 -27.71 17.85
C ASP A 16 18.24 -28.86 18.77
N GLY A 17 17.41 -29.25 19.75
CA GLY A 17 17.69 -30.30 20.73
C GLY A 17 18.39 -29.83 22.01
N GLU A 18 18.84 -28.57 22.09
CA GLU A 18 19.41 -28.00 23.30
C GLU A 18 18.34 -27.35 24.20
N ARG A 19 18.42 -27.60 25.52
CA ARG A 19 17.55 -26.96 26.52
C ARG A 19 18.15 -25.62 26.97
N LEU A 20 17.39 -24.55 26.81
CA LEU A 20 17.75 -23.20 27.23
C LEU A 20 16.79 -22.72 28.32
N THR A 21 17.36 -22.10 29.37
CA THR A 21 16.58 -21.35 30.37
C THR A 21 16.11 -20.02 29.78
N LEU A 22 15.11 -19.41 30.42
CA LEU A 22 14.55 -18.14 29.96
C LEU A 22 15.63 -17.05 29.89
N ASP A 23 16.50 -16.97 30.90
CA ASP A 23 17.63 -16.03 30.92
C ASP A 23 18.59 -16.22 29.74
N LYS A 24 18.95 -17.47 29.44
CA LYS A 24 19.85 -17.76 28.31
C LYS A 24 19.18 -17.44 26.97
N ALA A 25 17.87 -17.64 26.86
CA ALA A 25 17.11 -17.28 25.67
C ALA A 25 17.02 -15.76 25.49
N ILE A 26 16.86 -15.00 26.57
CA ILE A 26 16.88 -13.53 26.56
C ILE A 26 18.27 -13.02 26.13
N ILE A 27 19.35 -13.53 26.72
CA ILE A 27 20.73 -13.13 26.39
C ILE A 27 21.08 -13.44 24.93
N LYS A 28 20.61 -14.58 24.40
CA LYS A 28 20.77 -14.95 22.98
C LYS A 28 19.87 -14.13 22.04
N GLY A 29 19.03 -13.23 22.55
CA GLY A 29 18.11 -12.41 21.75
C GLY A 29 16.95 -13.19 21.14
N LEU A 30 16.68 -14.40 21.63
CA LEU A 30 15.60 -15.26 21.14
C LEU A 30 14.23 -14.83 21.69
N ILE A 31 14.23 -14.20 22.87
CA ILE A 31 13.05 -13.65 23.52
C ILE A 31 13.28 -12.17 23.78
N ARG A 32 12.30 -11.36 23.38
CA ARG A 32 12.26 -9.94 23.70
C ARG A 32 11.90 -9.76 25.17
N HIS A 33 12.72 -9.01 25.89
CA HIS A 33 12.58 -8.79 27.33
C HIS A 33 12.00 -7.40 27.64
N ASP A 34 12.01 -6.51 26.65
CA ASP A 34 11.53 -5.13 26.65
C ASP A 34 10.03 -5.02 26.35
N SER A 35 9.40 -6.08 25.83
CA SER A 35 7.96 -6.07 25.49
C SER A 35 7.06 -6.26 26.72
N PRO A 36 5.97 -5.47 26.86
CA PRO A 36 4.98 -5.64 27.92
C PRO A 36 4.20 -6.94 27.72
N SER A 37 4.33 -7.88 28.64
CA SER A 37 3.84 -9.25 28.47
C SER A 37 3.31 -9.90 29.75
N ILE A 38 3.45 -9.24 30.90
CA ILE A 38 3.08 -9.81 32.21
C ILE A 38 2.23 -8.82 32.95
N LYS A 39 1.12 -9.27 33.51
CA LYS A 39 0.26 -8.41 34.31
C LYS A 39 0.80 -8.36 35.73
N ASP A 40 1.17 -7.17 36.20
CA ASP A 40 1.49 -6.95 37.61
C ASP A 40 0.19 -7.08 38.43
N PRO A 41 0.10 -8.06 39.34
CA PRO A 41 -1.09 -8.29 40.16
C PRO A 41 -1.40 -7.15 41.14
N HIS A 42 -0.43 -6.29 41.50
CA HIS A 42 -0.65 -5.20 42.46
C HIS A 42 -1.21 -3.95 41.80
N THR A 43 -0.65 -3.57 40.65
CA THR A 43 -1.05 -2.37 39.89
C THR A 43 -2.10 -2.67 38.83
N CYS A 44 -2.28 -3.96 38.49
CA CYS A 44 -3.05 -4.44 37.34
C CYS A 44 -2.54 -3.92 35.99
N GLU A 45 -1.34 -3.33 35.93
CA GLU A 45 -0.71 -2.87 34.70
C GLU A 45 0.08 -4.00 34.02
N VAL A 46 0.23 -3.92 32.69
CA VAL A 46 1.08 -4.87 31.96
C VAL A 46 2.50 -4.33 31.94
N ILE A 47 3.40 -5.04 32.59
CA ILE A 47 4.83 -4.72 32.68
C ILE A 47 5.66 -5.59 31.74
N THR A 48 6.90 -5.18 31.52
CA THR A 48 7.85 -5.91 30.67
C THR A 48 8.32 -7.20 31.32
N LEU A 49 8.76 -8.16 30.50
CA LEU A 49 9.39 -9.39 31.01
C LEU A 49 10.59 -9.09 31.91
N SER A 50 11.38 -8.07 31.57
CA SER A 50 12.51 -7.63 32.39
C SER A 50 12.09 -7.16 33.76
N ASP A 51 11.03 -6.36 33.84
CA ASP A 51 10.58 -5.78 35.10
C ASP A 51 9.87 -6.83 35.95
N ALA A 52 9.13 -7.75 35.34
CA ALA A 52 8.55 -8.88 36.05
C ALA A 52 9.61 -9.82 36.66
N ILE A 53 10.71 -10.08 35.96
CA ILE A 53 11.85 -10.83 36.52
C ILE A 53 12.46 -10.08 37.71
N LYS A 54 12.67 -8.76 37.57
CA LYS A 54 13.20 -7.91 38.68
C LYS A 54 12.27 -7.90 39.90
N PHE A 55 10.95 -7.89 39.68
CA PHE A 55 9.96 -7.92 40.75
C PHE A 55 9.67 -9.33 41.28
N GLY A 56 10.33 -10.37 40.74
CA GLY A 56 10.17 -11.75 41.19
C GLY A 56 8.84 -12.38 40.79
N LEU A 57 8.11 -11.78 39.85
CA LEU A 57 6.85 -12.31 39.31
C LEU A 57 7.10 -13.45 38.30
N ILE A 58 8.27 -13.47 37.67
CA ILE A 58 8.75 -14.59 36.84
C ILE A 58 10.11 -15.06 37.34
N ASP A 59 10.24 -16.37 37.52
CA ASP A 59 11.52 -17.05 37.72
C ASP A 59 12.11 -17.42 36.36
N SER A 60 13.18 -16.72 35.99
CA SER A 60 13.87 -16.90 34.72
C SER A 60 14.77 -18.15 34.65
N ASN A 61 15.09 -18.76 35.79
CA ASN A 61 15.86 -19.99 35.85
C ASN A 61 14.95 -21.21 35.66
N ASN A 62 13.79 -21.21 36.33
CA ASN A 62 12.86 -22.32 36.31
C ASN A 62 11.73 -22.15 35.27
N GLY A 63 11.59 -20.96 34.67
CA GLY A 63 10.58 -20.69 33.65
C GLY A 63 9.15 -20.79 34.20
N THR A 64 8.93 -20.29 35.42
CA THR A 64 7.64 -20.31 36.11
C THR A 64 7.19 -18.90 36.47
N ALA A 65 5.89 -18.64 36.45
CA ALA A 65 5.30 -17.38 36.92
C ALA A 65 4.69 -17.59 38.32
N LEU A 66 4.82 -16.60 39.19
CA LEU A 66 4.27 -16.64 40.53
C LEU A 66 2.82 -16.13 40.52
N ASP A 67 1.88 -16.98 40.91
CA ASP A 67 0.52 -16.55 41.21
C ASP A 67 0.46 -16.01 42.65
N LEU A 68 0.31 -14.69 42.79
CA LEU A 68 0.22 -14.05 44.10
C LEU A 68 -1.11 -14.30 44.84
N LEU A 69 -2.16 -14.75 44.13
CA LEU A 69 -3.44 -15.09 44.78
C LEU A 69 -3.33 -16.40 45.56
N THR A 70 -2.63 -17.39 44.99
CA THR A 70 -2.48 -18.73 45.59
C THR A 70 -1.10 -18.96 46.21
N GLY A 71 -0.12 -18.10 45.93
CA GLY A 71 1.29 -18.28 46.31
C GLY A 71 1.99 -19.41 45.55
N THR A 72 1.41 -19.90 44.47
CA THR A 72 1.93 -21.07 43.73
C THR A 72 2.74 -20.66 42.51
N ALA A 73 3.79 -21.40 42.22
CA ALA A 73 4.53 -21.25 40.98
C ALA A 73 3.80 -22.03 39.88
N LEU A 74 3.30 -21.30 38.88
CA LEU A 74 2.64 -21.84 37.70
C LEU A 74 3.64 -21.97 36.55
N SER A 75 3.45 -22.97 35.70
CA SER A 75 4.16 -22.99 34.42
C SER A 75 3.72 -21.78 33.59
N ILE A 76 4.57 -21.30 32.68
CA ILE A 76 4.23 -20.13 31.82
C ILE A 76 2.93 -20.36 31.03
N ILE A 77 2.62 -21.61 30.69
CA ILE A 77 1.37 -21.97 30.00
C ILE A 77 0.18 -21.89 30.96
N ASP A 78 0.31 -22.47 32.16
CA ASP A 78 -0.78 -22.45 33.15
C ASP A 78 -1.02 -21.04 33.70
N ALA A 79 -0.02 -20.17 33.63
CA ALA A 79 -0.12 -18.76 33.99
C ALA A 79 -0.84 -17.91 32.91
N MET A 80 -1.12 -18.45 31.73
CA MET A 80 -1.90 -17.75 30.70
C MET A 80 -3.40 -17.74 31.03
N ASP A 81 -3.95 -18.86 31.52
CA ASP A 81 -5.37 -19.01 31.86
C ASP A 81 -5.88 -17.99 32.91
N PRO A 82 -5.16 -17.73 34.03
CA PRO A 82 -5.51 -16.66 34.97
C PRO A 82 -5.15 -15.25 34.45
N GLY A 83 -4.51 -15.14 33.27
CA GLY A 83 -4.10 -13.86 32.68
C GLY A 83 -2.88 -13.21 33.34
N LEU A 84 -2.06 -13.99 34.06
CA LEU A 84 -0.77 -13.53 34.63
C LEU A 84 0.26 -13.29 33.53
N VAL A 85 0.35 -14.23 32.59
CA VAL A 85 1.13 -14.08 31.35
C VAL A 85 0.17 -13.69 30.24
N VAL A 86 0.31 -12.46 29.77
CA VAL A 86 -0.43 -11.97 28.61
C VAL A 86 0.42 -12.31 27.40
N LEU A 87 0.03 -13.37 26.68
CA LEU A 87 0.53 -13.55 25.32
C LEU A 87 0.26 -12.26 24.57
N GLU A 88 1.34 -11.63 24.12
CA GLU A 88 1.26 -10.55 23.15
C GLU A 88 0.40 -11.10 22.01
N LYS A 89 -0.86 -10.64 21.92
CA LYS A 89 -1.70 -10.94 20.76
C LYS A 89 -0.84 -10.52 19.60
N ARG A 90 -0.34 -11.48 18.82
CA ARG A 90 0.52 -11.17 17.69
C ARG A 90 -0.30 -10.25 16.81
N LYS A 91 -0.05 -8.95 16.91
CA LYS A 91 -0.70 -7.97 16.08
C LYS A 91 -0.18 -8.25 14.69
N ILE A 92 -1.03 -8.84 13.86
CA ILE A 92 -0.65 -9.14 12.49
C ILE A 92 -0.65 -7.79 11.77
N SER A 93 0.48 -7.46 11.16
CA SER A 93 0.60 -6.20 10.45
C SER A 93 -0.41 -6.17 9.29
N LEU A 94 -0.85 -4.96 8.94
CA LEU A 94 -1.75 -4.76 7.81
C LEU A 94 -1.16 -5.35 6.50
N PRO A 95 0.15 -5.24 6.23
CA PRO A 95 0.78 -5.95 5.10
C PRO A 95 0.64 -7.48 5.17
N ASP A 96 0.86 -8.09 6.34
CA ASP A 96 0.76 -9.54 6.50
C ASP A 96 -0.68 -10.04 6.38
N THR A 97 -1.67 -9.26 6.83
CA THR A 97 -3.10 -9.59 6.69
C THR A 97 -3.58 -9.48 5.25
N VAL A 98 -3.10 -8.48 4.49
CA VAL A 98 -3.35 -8.36 3.04
C VAL A 98 -2.72 -9.53 2.30
N PHE A 99 -1.45 -9.83 2.58
CA PHE A 99 -0.71 -10.90 1.91
C PHE A 99 -1.29 -12.29 2.18
N LYS A 100 -1.81 -12.53 3.39
CA LYS A 100 -2.41 -13.81 3.79
C LYS A 100 -3.91 -13.90 3.48
N GLY A 101 -4.52 -12.88 2.88
CA GLY A 101 -5.92 -12.89 2.44
C GLY A 101 -6.96 -12.69 3.55
N PHE A 102 -6.56 -12.13 4.70
CA PHE A 102 -7.44 -11.86 5.85
C PHE A 102 -8.08 -10.46 5.82
N TYR A 103 -7.77 -9.66 4.79
CA TYR A 103 -8.30 -8.33 4.56
C TYR A 103 -8.83 -8.20 3.13
N ASP A 104 -10.09 -7.74 2.99
CA ASP A 104 -10.63 -7.34 1.69
C ASP A 104 -10.55 -5.81 1.54
N PRO A 105 -9.63 -5.29 0.70
CA PRO A 105 -9.47 -3.85 0.47
C PRO A 105 -10.66 -3.20 -0.24
N LYS A 106 -11.58 -3.97 -0.84
CA LYS A 106 -12.77 -3.42 -1.50
C LYS A 106 -13.89 -3.11 -0.51
N SER A 107 -14.00 -3.90 0.56
CA SER A 107 -15.03 -3.73 1.58
C SER A 107 -14.51 -3.09 2.87
N GLY A 108 -13.19 -3.04 3.07
CA GLY A 108 -12.59 -2.54 4.31
C GLY A 108 -12.89 -3.47 5.49
N HIS A 109 -12.88 -4.79 5.25
CA HIS A 109 -13.25 -5.79 6.25
C HIS A 109 -12.13 -6.78 6.50
N PHE A 110 -11.98 -7.14 7.77
CA PHE A 110 -11.04 -8.14 8.27
C PHE A 110 -11.78 -9.40 8.70
N THR A 111 -11.13 -10.54 8.53
CA THR A 111 -11.62 -11.82 9.07
C THR A 111 -10.82 -12.17 10.32
N SER A 112 -11.49 -12.30 11.47
CA SER A 112 -10.88 -12.71 12.73
C SER A 112 -10.32 -14.13 12.64
N LEU A 113 -9.06 -14.34 13.02
CA LEU A 113 -8.43 -15.67 13.03
C LEU A 113 -8.96 -16.57 14.16
N GLU A 114 -9.49 -15.97 15.21
CA GLU A 114 -9.89 -16.66 16.44
C GLU A 114 -11.37 -17.05 16.40
N THR A 115 -12.23 -16.19 15.85
CA THR A 115 -13.68 -16.42 15.76
C THR A 115 -14.17 -16.74 14.35
N ARG A 116 -13.34 -16.53 13.31
CA ARG A 116 -13.74 -16.56 11.88
C ARG A 116 -14.88 -15.61 11.53
N GLU A 117 -15.11 -14.60 12.36
CA GLU A 117 -16.14 -13.58 12.13
C GLU A 117 -15.58 -12.34 11.43
N TRP A 118 -16.47 -11.59 10.77
CA TRP A 118 -16.15 -10.40 10.00
C TRP A 118 -16.10 -9.16 10.90
N LEU A 119 -15.00 -8.41 10.85
CA LEU A 119 -14.78 -7.20 11.63
C LEU A 119 -14.45 -6.00 10.72
N PRO A 120 -15.13 -4.86 10.89
CA PRO A 120 -14.74 -3.62 10.22
C PRO A 120 -13.42 -3.07 10.78
N THR A 121 -12.61 -2.41 9.93
CA THR A 121 -11.26 -1.90 10.23
C THR A 121 -11.18 -1.11 11.54
N ASP A 122 -12.11 -0.19 11.76
CA ASP A 122 -12.12 0.68 12.95
C ASP A 122 -12.27 -0.13 14.26
N ARG A 123 -13.01 -1.24 14.19
CA ARG A 123 -13.22 -2.14 15.32
C ARG A 123 -12.04 -3.08 15.53
N ALA A 124 -11.40 -3.54 14.45
CA ALA A 124 -10.19 -4.39 14.51
C ALA A 124 -8.99 -3.66 15.15
N ILE A 125 -8.87 -2.35 14.90
CA ILE A 125 -7.88 -1.48 15.56
C ILE A 125 -8.22 -1.31 17.05
N LYS A 126 -9.49 -1.03 17.37
CA LYS A 126 -9.96 -0.83 18.76
C LYS A 126 -9.87 -2.08 19.63
N GLU A 127 -10.05 -3.27 19.05
CA GLU A 127 -9.92 -4.56 19.74
C GLU A 127 -8.46 -5.07 19.81
N GLY A 128 -7.50 -4.30 19.27
CA GLY A 128 -6.07 -4.57 19.35
C GLY A 128 -5.60 -5.74 18.48
N VAL A 129 -6.41 -6.12 17.47
CA VAL A 129 -6.08 -7.19 16.51
C VAL A 129 -5.03 -6.71 15.51
N ILE A 130 -5.00 -5.41 15.23
CA ILE A 130 -4.09 -4.75 14.29
C ILE A 130 -3.39 -3.61 15.03
N ASP A 131 -2.07 -3.51 14.89
CA ASP A 131 -1.32 -2.34 15.38
C ASP A 131 -1.37 -1.24 14.31
N PRO A 132 -2.00 -0.09 14.58
CA PRO A 132 -1.94 1.02 13.65
C PRO A 132 -0.52 1.58 13.52
N THR A 133 0.39 1.29 14.45
CA THR A 133 1.80 1.77 14.49
C THR A 133 2.82 0.79 13.91
N SER A 134 2.41 -0.40 13.44
CA SER A 134 3.30 -1.31 12.69
C SER A 134 3.40 -0.80 11.25
N GLU A 135 3.97 0.39 11.12
CA GLU A 135 3.88 1.32 9.98
C GLU A 135 5.09 1.27 9.06
N ILE A 136 5.98 0.31 9.25
CA ILE A 136 7.34 0.44 8.73
C ILE A 136 7.49 -0.29 7.39
N VAL A 137 7.63 0.48 6.32
CA VAL A 137 8.04 0.01 4.99
C VAL A 137 9.55 0.17 4.88
N LYS A 138 10.24 -0.74 4.17
CA LYS A 138 11.66 -0.56 3.86
C LYS A 138 11.80 0.12 2.49
N ASN A 139 12.46 1.27 2.45
CA ASN A 139 12.84 1.91 1.18
C ASN A 139 13.96 1.10 0.49
N SER A 140 14.26 1.44 -0.76
CA SER A 140 15.38 1.02 -1.61
C SER A 140 16.76 1.07 -0.93
N LYS A 141 16.89 1.81 0.18
CA LYS A 141 18.11 1.94 1.00
C LYS A 141 18.08 1.10 2.28
N GLU A 142 17.13 0.16 2.39
CA GLU A 142 16.83 -0.66 3.57
C GLU A 142 16.45 0.11 4.85
N GLN A 143 16.12 1.40 4.71
CA GLN A 143 15.66 2.23 5.80
C GLN A 143 14.18 2.01 6.08
N SER A 144 13.87 1.87 7.36
CA SER A 144 12.54 1.79 7.93
C SER A 144 11.85 3.16 7.90
N ILE A 145 10.87 3.34 7.02
CA ILE A 145 10.07 4.57 6.86
C ILE A 145 8.60 4.29 7.14
N ASP A 146 7.83 5.30 7.52
CA ASP A 146 6.39 5.13 7.76
C ASP A 146 5.57 5.06 6.45
N PHE A 147 4.27 4.74 6.52
CA PHE A 147 3.43 4.62 5.33
C PHE A 147 3.27 5.93 4.56
N GLN A 148 3.12 7.05 5.27
CA GLN A 148 2.95 8.37 4.66
C GLN A 148 4.22 8.73 3.87
N GLU A 149 5.38 8.54 4.50
CA GLU A 149 6.70 8.73 3.89
C GLU A 149 6.92 7.73 2.75
N ALA A 150 6.44 6.49 2.86
CA ALA A 150 6.53 5.50 1.78
C ALA A 150 5.68 5.86 0.54
N PHE A 151 4.54 6.53 0.71
CA PHE A 151 3.77 7.08 -0.41
C PHE A 151 4.45 8.30 -1.03
N GLU A 152 5.05 9.16 -0.22
CA GLU A 152 5.78 10.36 -0.67
C GLU A 152 7.07 10.00 -1.43
N GLU A 153 7.81 8.99 -0.94
CA GLU A 153 9.01 8.46 -1.60
C GLU A 153 8.68 7.54 -2.79
N GLY A 154 7.40 7.23 -3.03
CA GLY A 154 6.95 6.38 -4.13
C GLY A 154 7.28 4.90 -3.95
N VAL A 155 7.61 4.48 -2.72
CA VAL A 155 7.80 3.08 -2.32
C VAL A 155 6.47 2.33 -2.31
N LEU A 156 5.40 3.01 -1.92
CA LEU A 156 4.02 2.53 -2.02
C LEU A 156 3.25 3.32 -3.07
N LEU A 157 2.47 2.58 -3.87
CA LEU A 157 1.61 3.15 -4.91
C LEU A 157 0.16 2.76 -4.64
N GLU A 158 -0.70 3.75 -4.42
CA GLU A 158 -2.14 3.54 -4.51
C GLU A 158 -2.50 3.40 -5.99
N ALA A 159 -2.62 2.17 -6.48
CA ALA A 159 -2.96 1.86 -7.87
C ALA A 159 -4.39 1.34 -7.96
N ARG A 160 -5.31 2.19 -8.45
CA ARG A 160 -6.68 1.77 -8.75
C ARG A 160 -6.70 0.99 -10.06
N ARG A 161 -7.57 -0.02 -10.15
CA ARG A 161 -7.77 -0.82 -11.37
C ARG A 161 -9.21 -0.68 -11.87
N PRO A 162 -9.42 -0.41 -13.17
CA PRO A 162 -8.41 -0.05 -14.16
C PRO A 162 -7.95 1.41 -14.00
N MET A 163 -6.70 1.68 -14.35
CA MET A 163 -6.07 3.01 -14.34
C MET A 163 -5.92 3.54 -15.77
N SER A 164 -5.98 4.86 -15.92
CA SER A 164 -5.79 5.47 -17.25
C SER A 164 -4.34 5.37 -17.71
N PHE A 165 -4.07 5.58 -18.99
CA PHE A 165 -2.69 5.56 -19.49
C PHE A 165 -1.88 6.72 -18.92
N SER A 166 -2.49 7.92 -18.84
CA SER A 166 -1.85 9.08 -18.21
C SER A 166 -1.54 8.83 -16.74
N GLU A 167 -2.44 8.15 -16.02
CA GLU A 167 -2.21 7.75 -14.63
C GLU A 167 -1.03 6.76 -14.51
N ALA A 168 -0.97 5.76 -15.41
CA ALA A 168 0.15 4.80 -15.45
C ALA A 168 1.50 5.49 -15.63
N LEU A 169 1.54 6.53 -16.46
CA LEU A 169 2.73 7.32 -16.73
C LEU A 169 3.09 8.24 -15.55
N LEU A 170 2.09 8.84 -14.90
CA LEU A 170 2.31 9.69 -13.72
C LEU A 170 2.83 8.89 -12.52
N LYS A 171 2.29 7.69 -12.29
CA LYS A 171 2.65 6.79 -11.19
C LYS A 171 3.89 5.93 -11.48
N GLY A 172 4.53 6.09 -12.65
CA GLY A 172 5.72 5.31 -13.02
C GLY A 172 5.47 3.81 -13.26
N ILE A 173 4.21 3.42 -13.43
CA ILE A 173 3.80 2.03 -13.69
C ILE A 173 4.14 1.63 -15.14
N PHE A 174 4.13 2.61 -16.05
CA PHE A 174 4.60 2.41 -17.42
C PHE A 174 6.07 2.82 -17.56
N ASP A 175 6.92 1.87 -17.93
CA ASP A 175 8.32 2.14 -18.24
C ASP A 175 8.47 2.58 -19.71
N LYS A 176 8.81 3.86 -19.89
CA LYS A 176 9.02 4.49 -21.20
C LYS A 176 10.11 3.82 -22.05
N LYS A 177 11.13 3.24 -21.42
CA LYS A 177 12.27 2.64 -22.14
C LYS A 177 11.92 1.27 -22.68
N THR A 178 11.30 0.43 -21.86
CA THR A 178 10.95 -0.94 -22.22
C THR A 178 9.56 -1.07 -22.86
N SER A 179 8.72 -0.03 -22.77
CA SER A 179 7.31 -0.05 -23.17
C SER A 179 6.48 -1.13 -22.45
N LEU A 180 6.86 -1.48 -21.22
CA LEU A 180 6.18 -2.46 -20.38
C LEU A 180 5.45 -1.78 -19.22
N PHE A 181 4.38 -2.44 -18.77
CA PHE A 181 3.58 -2.06 -17.62
C PHE A 181 3.91 -2.95 -16.43
N LEU A 182 4.23 -2.35 -15.29
CA LEU A 182 4.35 -3.08 -14.03
C LEU A 182 2.96 -3.46 -13.52
N ASP A 183 2.76 -4.72 -13.16
CA ASP A 183 1.59 -5.16 -12.40
C ASP A 183 1.86 -4.89 -10.90
N PRO A 184 1.20 -3.91 -10.25
CA PRO A 184 1.50 -3.58 -8.86
C PRO A 184 1.15 -4.68 -7.85
N LYS A 185 0.34 -5.68 -8.25
CA LYS A 185 -0.03 -6.81 -7.38
C LYS A 185 0.98 -7.94 -7.45
N THR A 186 1.51 -8.23 -8.64
CA THR A 186 2.41 -9.38 -8.85
C THR A 186 3.88 -8.97 -9.01
N GLY A 187 4.16 -7.67 -9.16
CA GLY A 187 5.49 -7.15 -9.46
C GLY A 187 6.00 -7.53 -10.85
N SER A 188 5.13 -8.04 -11.73
CA SER A 188 5.51 -8.56 -13.05
C SER A 188 5.39 -7.49 -14.12
N TYR A 189 6.32 -7.47 -15.07
CA TYR A 189 6.22 -6.62 -16.26
C TYR A 189 5.35 -7.27 -17.33
N LEU A 190 4.41 -6.50 -17.89
CA LEU A 190 3.39 -6.92 -18.83
C LEU A 190 3.41 -6.04 -20.08
N ILE A 191 3.10 -6.63 -21.23
CA ILE A 191 2.86 -5.89 -22.46
C ILE A 191 1.50 -5.18 -22.42
N LEU A 192 1.29 -4.17 -23.26
CA LEU A 192 0.05 -3.39 -23.31
C LEU A 192 -1.20 -4.27 -23.42
N LEU A 193 -1.17 -5.30 -24.28
CA LEU A 193 -2.30 -6.22 -24.44
C LEU A 193 -2.64 -6.97 -23.15
N GLN A 194 -1.62 -7.48 -22.45
CA GLN A 194 -1.80 -8.18 -21.18
C GLN A 194 -2.25 -7.25 -20.06
N ALA A 195 -1.76 -6.00 -20.05
CA ALA A 195 -2.18 -5.00 -19.09
C ALA A 195 -3.67 -4.63 -19.27
N ILE A 196 -4.16 -4.60 -20.51
CA ILE A 196 -5.60 -4.43 -20.81
C ILE A 196 -6.39 -5.68 -20.37
N GLU A 197 -5.94 -6.88 -20.73
CA GLU A 197 -6.62 -8.14 -20.38
C GLU A 197 -6.72 -8.36 -18.85
N ARG A 198 -5.69 -7.96 -18.10
CA ARG A 198 -5.68 -8.01 -16.63
C ARG A 198 -6.39 -6.84 -15.96
N ASN A 199 -7.07 -5.98 -16.73
CA ASN A 199 -7.78 -4.81 -16.27
C ASN A 199 -6.89 -3.86 -15.44
N ILE A 200 -5.61 -3.76 -15.81
CA ILE A 200 -4.67 -2.80 -15.23
C ILE A 200 -4.88 -1.47 -15.95
N ILE A 201 -4.85 -1.45 -17.29
CA ILE A 201 -5.07 -0.23 -18.08
C ILE A 201 -6.50 -0.18 -18.61
N ASP A 202 -7.14 0.97 -18.45
CA ASP A 202 -8.45 1.27 -19.03
C ASP A 202 -8.33 1.49 -20.54
N ALA A 203 -8.77 0.49 -21.32
CA ALA A 203 -8.71 0.55 -22.77
C ALA A 203 -9.67 1.57 -23.40
N ASP A 204 -10.64 2.08 -22.64
CA ASP A 204 -11.58 3.11 -23.09
C ASP A 204 -11.11 4.53 -22.74
N SER A 205 -10.12 4.68 -21.86
CA SER A 205 -9.53 5.98 -21.55
C SER A 205 -8.77 6.54 -22.75
N VAL A 206 -8.07 5.66 -23.47
CA VAL A 206 -7.18 6.02 -24.57
C VAL A 206 -7.87 5.96 -25.92
N THR A 207 -7.71 7.03 -26.70
CA THR A 207 -8.25 7.16 -28.05
C THR A 207 -7.19 7.64 -29.02
N VAL A 208 -7.19 7.10 -30.25
CA VAL A 208 -6.29 7.57 -31.31
C VAL A 208 -6.98 8.61 -32.18
N LYS A 209 -6.33 9.74 -32.39
CA LYS A 209 -6.79 10.80 -33.28
C LYS A 209 -6.39 10.45 -34.71
N ASN A 210 -7.35 9.97 -35.50
CA ASN A 210 -7.15 9.73 -36.93
C ASN A 210 -7.73 10.89 -37.75
N SER A 211 -6.87 11.70 -38.36
CA SER A 211 -7.29 12.83 -39.21
C SER A 211 -7.68 12.38 -40.63
N THR A 212 -7.25 11.19 -41.06
CA THR A 212 -7.18 10.83 -42.49
C THR A 212 -8.28 9.88 -42.97
N ILE A 213 -8.87 9.05 -42.10
CA ILE A 213 -9.81 7.97 -42.53
C ILE A 213 -11.24 8.20 -42.03
N ILE A 214 -11.47 8.97 -40.97
CA ILE A 214 -12.81 9.14 -40.39
C ILE A 214 -12.96 10.62 -40.00
N GLY A 215 -13.84 11.35 -40.67
CA GLY A 215 -13.99 12.80 -40.53
C GLY A 215 -13.97 13.24 -39.06
N TYR A 216 -13.00 14.11 -38.74
CA TYR A 216 -12.72 14.95 -37.57
C TYR A 216 -13.12 14.55 -36.13
N SER A 217 -13.90 13.48 -35.89
CA SER A 217 -14.71 13.40 -34.66
C SER A 217 -14.99 11.98 -34.15
N LYS A 218 -14.46 10.91 -34.77
CA LYS A 218 -14.73 9.55 -34.26
C LYS A 218 -13.56 9.05 -33.41
N LYS A 219 -13.76 9.09 -32.10
CA LYS A 219 -12.87 8.45 -31.12
C LYS A 219 -12.92 6.94 -31.31
N ILE A 220 -11.75 6.29 -31.37
CA ILE A 220 -11.61 4.84 -31.49
C ILE A 220 -10.95 4.33 -30.20
N SER A 221 -11.58 3.37 -29.52
CA SER A 221 -11.02 2.76 -28.29
C SER A 221 -9.77 1.95 -28.57
N LEU A 222 -8.90 1.81 -27.57
CA LEU A 222 -7.59 1.17 -27.69
C LEU A 222 -7.70 -0.28 -28.20
N VAL A 223 -8.68 -1.05 -27.72
CA VAL A 223 -8.94 -2.43 -28.18
C VAL A 223 -9.19 -2.49 -29.68
N LYS A 224 -9.97 -1.54 -30.21
CA LYS A 224 -10.30 -1.49 -31.63
C LYS A 224 -9.10 -1.04 -32.46
N VAL A 225 -8.27 -0.14 -31.95
CA VAL A 225 -7.04 0.31 -32.60
C VAL A 225 -6.00 -0.80 -32.69
N ILE A 226 -5.87 -1.63 -31.64
CA ILE A 226 -4.99 -2.81 -31.65
C ILE A 226 -5.46 -3.81 -32.72
N LYS A 227 -6.78 -4.08 -32.79
CA LYS A 227 -7.36 -4.96 -33.82
C LYS A 227 -7.15 -4.45 -35.25
N LEU A 228 -7.11 -3.14 -35.44
CA LEU A 228 -6.82 -2.50 -36.73
C LEU A 228 -5.33 -2.52 -37.09
N GLY A 229 -4.46 -3.01 -36.19
CA GLY A 229 -3.01 -3.06 -36.42
C GLY A 229 -2.33 -1.70 -36.48
N ILE A 230 -2.98 -0.66 -35.93
CA ILE A 230 -2.44 0.70 -35.79
C ILE A 230 -1.49 0.74 -34.58
N ILE A 231 -1.85 0.05 -33.49
CA ILE A 231 -1.00 -0.14 -32.32
C ILE A 231 -0.67 -1.62 -32.20
N ASP A 232 0.60 -1.95 -32.09
CA ASP A 232 1.03 -3.30 -31.76
C ASP A 232 0.95 -3.49 -30.24
N GLY A 233 0.00 -4.32 -29.80
CA GLY A 233 -0.21 -4.61 -28.38
C GLY A 233 0.93 -5.38 -27.69
N LYS A 234 1.87 -5.96 -28.46
CA LYS A 234 3.06 -6.64 -27.94
C LYS A 234 4.26 -5.72 -27.81
N THR A 235 4.54 -4.94 -28.86
CA THR A 235 5.71 -4.05 -28.87
C THR A 235 5.42 -2.64 -28.34
N GLY A 236 4.14 -2.28 -28.18
CA GLY A 236 3.72 -0.94 -27.78
C GLY A 236 3.93 0.12 -28.87
N LYS A 237 4.34 -0.28 -30.08
CA LYS A 237 4.60 0.67 -31.17
C LYS A 237 3.31 1.11 -31.85
N VAL A 238 3.30 2.37 -32.27
CA VAL A 238 2.17 3.05 -32.91
C VAL A 238 2.58 3.42 -34.32
N LYS A 239 1.78 3.03 -35.31
CA LYS A 239 2.00 3.46 -36.70
C LYS A 239 1.53 4.90 -36.86
N ASP A 240 2.41 5.75 -37.37
CA ASP A 240 2.01 7.11 -37.74
C ASP A 240 1.08 7.07 -38.96
N ILE A 241 -0.19 7.36 -38.71
CA ILE A 241 -1.28 7.39 -39.70
C ILE A 241 -1.51 8.80 -40.28
N ASN A 242 -0.86 9.84 -39.74
CA ASN A 242 -1.03 11.22 -40.18
C ASN A 242 -0.07 11.57 -41.31
N TYR A 243 1.14 11.01 -41.32
CA TYR A 243 2.13 11.23 -42.39
C TYR A 243 1.97 10.21 -43.53
N LYS A 244 1.22 10.61 -44.56
CA LYS A 244 0.85 9.88 -45.79
C LYS A 244 1.97 9.18 -46.61
N LYS A 245 3.23 9.09 -46.17
CA LYS A 245 4.31 8.49 -46.98
C LYS A 245 5.32 7.58 -46.27
N ASN A 246 5.41 7.56 -44.95
CA ASN A 246 6.30 6.65 -44.26
C ASN A 246 5.51 5.86 -43.22
N ASN A 247 5.53 4.54 -43.33
CA ASN A 247 5.05 3.61 -42.31
C ASN A 247 6.03 3.61 -41.11
N THR A 248 6.29 4.79 -40.55
CA THR A 248 7.17 4.98 -39.40
C THR A 248 6.43 4.57 -38.15
N GLU A 249 7.00 3.60 -37.45
CA GLU A 249 6.55 3.19 -36.13
C GLU A 249 7.22 4.08 -35.09
N ILE A 250 6.42 4.73 -34.25
CA ILE A 250 6.87 5.52 -33.11
C ILE A 250 6.51 4.79 -31.82
N THR A 251 7.18 5.14 -30.71
CA THR A 251 6.84 4.56 -29.41
C THR A 251 5.51 5.10 -28.90
N PHE A 252 4.85 4.36 -28.01
CA PHE A 252 3.58 4.79 -27.42
C PHE A 252 3.68 6.15 -26.71
N ASP A 253 4.78 6.38 -26.00
CA ASP A 253 5.07 7.64 -25.30
C ASP A 253 5.18 8.81 -26.28
N GLN A 254 5.96 8.65 -27.36
CA GLN A 254 6.07 9.66 -28.42
C GLN A 254 4.73 9.94 -29.08
N ALA A 255 3.93 8.89 -29.32
CA ALA A 255 2.60 9.03 -29.90
C ALA A 255 1.64 9.82 -28.98
N TYR A 256 1.78 9.67 -27.67
CA TYR A 256 1.06 10.47 -26.67
C TYR A 256 1.55 11.92 -26.64
N GLU A 257 2.86 12.16 -26.68
CA GLU A 257 3.45 13.51 -26.69
C GLU A 257 3.07 14.34 -27.93
N ILE A 258 3.04 13.72 -29.12
CA ILE A 258 2.62 14.41 -30.36
C ILE A 258 1.09 14.54 -30.50
N GLY A 259 0.32 13.99 -29.55
CA GLY A 259 -1.15 14.04 -29.57
C GLY A 259 -1.81 13.12 -30.61
N LEU A 260 -1.09 12.12 -31.11
CA LEU A 260 -1.68 11.03 -31.91
C LEU A 260 -2.55 10.14 -31.01
N ILE A 261 -2.08 9.92 -29.78
CA ILE A 261 -2.81 9.23 -28.72
C ILE A 261 -3.29 10.26 -27.70
N ILE A 262 -4.56 10.20 -27.34
CA ILE A 262 -5.19 11.10 -26.38
C ILE A 262 -5.89 10.27 -25.32
N ASP A 263 -5.52 10.50 -24.07
CA ASP A 263 -6.25 9.97 -22.93
C ASP A 263 -7.34 10.96 -22.50
N ASN A 264 -8.59 10.52 -22.53
CA ASN A 264 -9.74 11.34 -22.17
C ASN A 264 -9.96 11.42 -20.65
N LYS A 265 -9.28 10.57 -19.87
CA LYS A 265 -9.32 10.54 -18.40
C LYS A 265 -7.99 11.03 -17.80
N ALA A 266 -7.23 11.83 -18.55
CA ALA A 266 -6.01 12.44 -18.04
C ALA A 266 -6.30 13.44 -16.92
N ALA A 267 -5.43 13.46 -15.90
CA ALA A 267 -5.46 14.42 -14.82
C ALA A 267 -5.40 15.87 -15.35
N ILE A 268 -6.21 16.77 -14.78
CA ILE A 268 -6.31 18.17 -15.20
C ILE A 268 -5.56 19.10 -14.24
N SER A 269 -5.32 20.35 -14.65
CA SER A 269 -4.78 21.37 -13.75
C SER A 269 -5.84 21.82 -12.75
N ILE A 270 -5.41 22.29 -11.58
CA ILE A 270 -6.33 22.84 -10.58
C ILE A 270 -7.16 24.02 -11.13
N GLN A 271 -6.54 24.87 -11.96
CA GLN A 271 -7.24 25.98 -12.63
C GLN A 271 -8.36 25.47 -13.55
N ARG A 272 -8.10 24.39 -14.30
CA ARG A 272 -9.11 23.78 -15.17
C ARG A 272 -10.23 23.14 -14.36
N ALA A 273 -9.90 22.49 -13.23
CA ALA A 273 -10.89 21.90 -12.34
C ALA A 273 -11.85 22.96 -11.76
N ILE A 274 -11.31 24.11 -11.34
CA ILE A 274 -12.09 25.26 -10.88
C ILE A 274 -12.99 25.77 -12.02
N HIS A 275 -12.44 25.96 -13.22
CA HIS A 275 -13.22 26.42 -14.37
C HIS A 275 -14.31 25.43 -14.80
N GLN A 276 -14.12 24.14 -14.57
CA GLN A 276 -15.11 23.10 -14.85
C GLN A 276 -16.17 22.96 -13.74
N GLY A 277 -16.07 23.74 -12.65
CA GLY A 277 -16.99 23.66 -11.52
C GLY A 277 -16.79 22.43 -10.64
N LEU A 278 -15.63 21.78 -10.72
CA LEU A 278 -15.30 20.64 -9.87
C LEU A 278 -14.85 21.07 -8.47
N TYR A 279 -14.50 22.34 -8.27
CA TYR A 279 -14.14 22.86 -6.96
C TYR A 279 -15.34 23.54 -6.31
N ASP A 280 -15.69 23.12 -5.09
CA ASP A 280 -16.69 23.78 -4.26
C ASP A 280 -16.02 24.75 -3.30
N ASP A 281 -16.27 26.04 -3.51
CA ASP A 281 -15.71 27.14 -2.71
C ASP A 281 -16.17 27.09 -1.25
N LYS A 282 -17.38 26.59 -0.99
CA LYS A 282 -17.95 26.56 0.37
C LYS A 282 -17.35 25.46 1.23
N SER A 283 -17.13 24.28 0.65
CA SER A 283 -16.53 23.15 1.37
C SER A 283 -15.01 23.09 1.23
N SER A 284 -14.41 23.90 0.35
CA SER A 284 -12.99 23.84 -0.04
C SER A 284 -12.56 22.44 -0.52
N LYS A 285 -13.50 21.69 -1.11
CA LYS A 285 -13.28 20.33 -1.60
C LYS A 285 -13.44 20.26 -3.12
N ILE A 286 -12.81 19.24 -3.70
CA ILE A 286 -12.95 18.90 -5.11
C ILE A 286 -13.99 17.80 -5.24
N ILE A 287 -14.84 17.88 -6.25
CA ILE A 287 -15.85 16.88 -6.57
C ILE A 287 -15.22 15.89 -7.54
N ASP A 288 -15.17 14.61 -7.16
CA ASP A 288 -14.77 13.53 -8.05
C ASP A 288 -15.83 13.33 -9.15
N PRO A 289 -15.52 13.56 -10.43
CA PRO A 289 -16.48 13.40 -11.53
C PRO A 289 -17.02 11.97 -11.69
N SER A 290 -16.28 10.97 -11.21
CA SER A 290 -16.62 9.56 -11.36
C SER A 290 -17.57 9.06 -10.27
N SER A 291 -17.41 9.52 -9.03
CA SER A 291 -18.21 9.09 -7.88
C SER A 291 -19.19 10.14 -7.36
N GLY A 292 -19.03 11.41 -7.75
CA GLY A 292 -19.78 12.56 -7.23
C GLY A 292 -19.40 12.95 -5.79
N ARG A 293 -18.36 12.33 -5.21
CA ARG A 293 -17.94 12.58 -3.82
C ARG A 293 -17.10 13.85 -3.71
N SER A 294 -17.24 14.55 -2.59
CA SER A 294 -16.37 15.67 -2.23
C SER A 294 -15.11 15.16 -1.52
N ILE A 295 -13.97 15.31 -2.17
CA ILE A 295 -12.64 14.86 -1.76
C ILE A 295 -11.69 16.03 -1.52
N THR A 296 -10.59 15.77 -0.80
CA THR A 296 -9.56 16.80 -0.56
C THR A 296 -8.69 17.02 -1.80
N LEU A 297 -7.95 18.13 -1.85
CA LEU A 297 -6.97 18.37 -2.92
C LEU A 297 -5.89 17.28 -2.95
N LEU A 298 -5.41 16.86 -1.78
CA LEU A 298 -4.42 15.78 -1.65
C LEU A 298 -4.98 14.46 -2.18
N GLU A 299 -6.20 14.10 -1.79
CA GLU A 299 -6.85 12.90 -2.32
C GLU A 299 -7.03 12.98 -3.84
N ALA A 300 -7.43 14.14 -4.36
CA ALA A 300 -7.60 14.38 -5.79
C ALA A 300 -6.29 14.24 -6.60
N THR A 301 -5.13 14.55 -6.01
CA THR A 301 -3.82 14.31 -6.64
C THR A 301 -3.43 12.83 -6.58
N HIS A 302 -3.68 12.15 -5.46
CA HIS A 302 -3.41 10.71 -5.31
C HIS A 302 -4.21 9.87 -6.33
N ILE A 303 -5.47 10.22 -6.57
CA ILE A 303 -6.34 9.52 -7.53
C ILE A 303 -6.22 10.07 -8.95
N CYS A 304 -5.27 10.98 -9.21
CA CYS A 304 -4.98 11.53 -10.53
C CYS A 304 -6.16 12.23 -11.22
N ILE A 305 -7.05 12.87 -10.45
CA ILE A 305 -8.00 13.84 -10.99
C ILE A 305 -7.29 15.17 -11.25
N ILE A 306 -6.48 15.60 -10.28
CA ILE A 306 -5.62 16.79 -10.39
C ILE A 306 -4.19 16.34 -10.62
N SER A 307 -3.54 16.91 -11.62
CA SER A 307 -2.14 16.62 -11.87
C SER A 307 -1.25 17.44 -10.95
N PRO A 308 -0.36 16.81 -10.15
CA PRO A 308 0.60 17.54 -9.31
C PRO A 308 1.70 18.21 -10.15
N LYS A 309 1.90 17.77 -11.41
CA LYS A 309 2.95 18.26 -12.31
C LYS A 309 2.51 19.45 -13.18
N LEU A 310 1.23 19.77 -13.21
CA LEU A 310 0.74 20.90 -14.00
C LEU A 310 0.94 22.20 -13.24
N ILE A 311 1.32 23.23 -13.98
CA ILE A 311 1.55 24.59 -13.48
C ILE A 311 0.25 25.14 -12.89
N CYS A 312 0.35 25.75 -11.71
CA CYS A 312 -0.80 26.36 -11.04
C CYS A 312 -0.53 27.73 -10.44
N TYR A 313 0.73 28.13 -10.25
CA TYR A 313 1.07 29.39 -9.60
C TYR A 313 2.23 30.10 -10.29
N TRP A 314 2.16 31.43 -10.33
CA TRP A 314 3.26 32.29 -10.78
C TRP A 314 3.87 32.97 -9.56
N ASP A 315 5.11 32.59 -9.22
CA ASP A 315 5.86 33.30 -8.20
C ASP A 315 6.44 34.60 -8.78
N LYS A 316 5.87 35.72 -8.35
CA LYS A 316 6.31 37.06 -8.76
C LYS A 316 7.71 37.42 -8.26
N ARG A 317 8.22 36.76 -7.20
CA ARG A 317 9.54 37.05 -6.64
C ARG A 317 10.64 36.34 -7.40
N GLY A 318 10.42 35.08 -7.76
CA GLY A 318 11.35 34.30 -8.59
C GLY A 318 11.14 34.46 -10.10
N GLU A 319 10.04 35.07 -10.55
CA GLU A 319 9.60 35.09 -11.95
C GLU A 319 9.49 33.68 -12.57
N ILE A 320 9.05 32.71 -11.77
CA ILE A 320 8.93 31.30 -12.14
C ILE A 320 7.50 30.80 -12.03
N LEU A 321 7.14 29.89 -12.94
CA LEU A 321 5.91 29.11 -12.88
C LEU A 321 6.14 27.86 -12.03
N LEU A 322 5.36 27.72 -10.97
CA LEU A 322 5.44 26.58 -10.06
C LEU A 322 4.29 25.58 -10.33
N PRO A 323 4.61 24.28 -10.44
CA PRO A 323 3.63 23.21 -10.45
C PRO A 323 3.02 22.99 -9.07
N LEU A 324 1.85 22.34 -9.04
CA LEU A 324 1.10 22.13 -7.80
C LEU A 324 1.90 21.42 -6.70
N ALA A 325 2.75 20.46 -7.08
CA ALA A 325 3.61 19.76 -6.12
C ALA A 325 4.61 20.68 -5.40
N GLU A 326 5.05 21.76 -6.06
CA GLU A 326 6.02 22.70 -5.50
C GLU A 326 5.35 23.81 -4.69
N THR A 327 4.05 24.06 -4.91
CA THR A 327 3.30 25.12 -4.23
C THR A 327 2.70 24.72 -2.88
N CYS A 328 2.52 23.42 -2.63
CA CYS A 328 1.75 22.90 -1.50
C CYS A 328 2.60 22.18 -0.44
N ARG A 329 3.85 22.60 -0.25
CA ARG A 329 4.71 22.10 0.84
C ARG A 329 4.29 22.61 2.21
#